data_AF-A0A645CDY1-F1
#
_entry.id   AF-A0A645CDY1-F1
#
_cell.length_a   1.000
_cell.length_b   1.000
_cell.length_c   1.000
_cell.angle_alpha   90.00
_cell.angle_beta   90.00
_cell.angle_gamma   90.00
#
_symmetry.space_group_name_H-M   'P 1'
#
loop_
_entity.id
_entity.type
_entity.pdbx_description
1 polymer ?
#
loop_
_entity_poly.entity_id
_entity_poly.type
_entity_poly.pdbx_seq_one_letter_code
_entity_poly.pdbx_strand_id
1 'polypeptide(L)'
;MAAGEPRRAARLQGAADALWRAQGTVIDAFGPGLGGDARESRERILRVLGPEQAEALMAETADLDLREAIEVGLAELALTPVAPPVDVGLTKREAQVAELVAEGLSNKQIAARLTISIRTVDGHVERILAKFGVTSRGQVAVRLHETRTVR
;
A
#
# COMPACT_ATOMS: atom_id res chain seq x y z
N MET A 1 11.21 -2.86 -13.20
CA MET A 1 11.40 -2.12 -11.94
C MET A 1 11.85 -0.72 -12.32
N ALA A 2 11.01 0.29 -12.15
CA ALA A 2 11.34 1.64 -12.60
C ALA A 2 12.45 2.21 -11.69
N ALA A 3 13.54 2.69 -12.28
CA ALA A 3 14.73 3.19 -11.56
C ALA A 3 14.47 4.37 -10.58
N GLY A 4 13.25 4.90 -10.53
CA GLY A 4 12.80 5.92 -9.59
C GLY A 4 12.34 5.36 -8.23
N GLU A 5 11.78 4.15 -8.17
CA GLU A 5 11.29 3.54 -6.91
C GLU A 5 12.33 3.51 -5.77
N PRO A 6 13.58 3.04 -5.98
CA PRO A 6 14.54 2.96 -4.89
C PRO A 6 15.04 4.35 -4.42
N ARG A 7 15.15 5.33 -5.32
CA ARG A 7 15.55 6.71 -4.96
C ARG A 7 14.51 7.42 -4.11
N ARG A 8 13.23 7.24 -4.47
CA ARG A 8 12.09 7.76 -3.69
C ARG A 8 12.02 7.13 -2.31
N ALA A 9 12.18 5.81 -2.24
CA ALA A 9 12.22 5.10 -0.96
C ALA A 9 13.35 5.62 -0.04
N ALA A 10 14.52 5.97 -0.60
CA ALA A 10 15.61 6.59 0.17
C ALA A 10 15.22 7.96 0.76
N ARG A 11 14.56 8.83 -0.01
CA ARG A 11 14.07 10.14 0.48
C ARG A 11 13.00 9.99 1.54
N LEU A 12 12.04 9.07 1.34
CA LEU A 12 11.01 8.79 2.34
C LEU A 12 11.60 8.24 3.64
N GLN A 13 12.63 7.39 3.55
CA GLN A 13 13.34 6.89 4.72
C GLN A 13 14.02 8.02 5.49
N GLY A 14 14.72 8.93 4.79
CA GLY A 14 15.38 10.07 5.44
C GLY A 14 14.38 11.02 6.12
N ALA A 15 13.25 11.32 5.48
CA ALA A 15 12.19 12.15 6.05
C ALA A 15 11.55 11.49 7.29
N ALA A 16 11.31 10.18 7.24
CA ALA A 16 10.81 9.43 8.40
C ALA A 16 11.84 9.43 9.56
N ASP A 17 13.12 9.22 9.27
CA ASP A 17 14.19 9.22 10.27
C ASP A 17 14.39 10.61 10.91
N ALA A 18 14.19 11.69 10.15
CA ALA A 18 14.16 13.07 10.67
C ALA A 18 13.00 13.26 11.66
N LEU A 19 11.79 12.82 11.30
CA LEU A 19 10.60 12.90 12.14
C LEU A 19 10.73 12.16 13.47
N TRP A 20 11.30 10.95 13.45
CA TRP A 20 11.52 10.19 14.67
C TRP A 20 12.53 10.89 15.59
N ARG A 21 13.64 11.37 15.01
CA ARG A 21 14.68 12.09 15.76
C ARG A 21 14.17 13.39 16.37
N ALA A 22 13.35 14.15 15.63
CA ALA A 22 12.71 15.37 16.13
C ALA A 22 11.78 15.11 17.33
N GLN A 23 11.20 13.91 17.43
CA GLN A 23 10.41 13.44 18.58
C GLN A 23 11.26 12.80 19.70
N GLY A 24 12.60 12.82 19.58
CA GLY A 24 13.52 12.26 20.56
C GLY A 24 13.60 10.73 20.54
N THR A 25 13.27 10.10 19.42
CA THR A 25 13.27 8.64 19.28
C THR A 25 13.87 8.19 17.94
N VAL A 26 13.93 6.88 17.72
CA VAL A 26 14.30 6.24 16.46
C VAL A 26 13.34 5.08 16.20
N ILE A 27 13.10 4.76 14.92
CA ILE A 27 12.17 3.67 14.55
C ILE A 27 12.61 2.30 15.12
N ASP A 28 13.91 2.10 15.31
CA ASP A 28 14.50 0.90 15.91
C ASP A 28 14.07 0.68 17.37
N ALA A 29 13.61 1.73 18.07
CA ALA A 29 13.11 1.62 19.44
C ALA A 29 11.76 0.88 19.54
N PHE A 30 11.07 0.67 18.42
CA PHE A 30 9.73 0.06 18.38
C PHE A 30 9.77 -1.46 18.12
N GLY A 31 10.91 -2.10 18.34
CA GLY A 31 11.07 -3.55 18.31
C GLY A 31 10.99 -4.17 16.90
N PRO A 32 10.86 -5.51 16.82
CA PRO A 32 11.03 -6.25 15.57
C PRO A 32 9.91 -6.08 14.55
N GLY A 33 8.77 -5.48 14.92
CA GLY A 33 7.74 -5.09 13.96
C GLY A 33 8.20 -3.89 13.15
N LEU A 34 7.94 -2.69 13.67
CA LEU A 34 8.24 -1.44 12.97
C LEU A 34 9.75 -1.23 12.71
N GLY A 35 10.61 -1.53 13.68
CA GLY A 35 12.07 -1.41 13.51
C GLY A 35 12.65 -2.47 12.56
N GLY A 36 12.03 -3.66 12.50
CA GLY A 36 12.40 -4.72 11.56
C GLY A 36 12.07 -4.33 10.12
N ASP A 37 10.84 -3.89 9.89
CA ASP A 37 10.36 -3.46 8.58
C ASP A 37 11.18 -2.28 8.02
N ALA A 38 11.50 -1.29 8.86
CA ALA A 38 12.34 -0.15 8.49
C ALA A 38 13.76 -0.60 8.10
N ARG A 39 14.35 -1.54 8.85
CA ARG A 39 15.68 -2.08 8.54
C ARG A 39 15.69 -2.84 7.23
N GLU A 40 14.70 -3.70 6.98
CA GLU A 40 14.59 -4.43 5.72
C GLU A 40 14.44 -3.49 4.53
N SER A 41 13.60 -2.46 4.67
CA SER A 41 13.44 -1.40 3.66
C SER A 41 14.78 -0.70 3.37
N ARG A 42 15.50 -0.29 4.42
CA ARG A 42 16.81 0.35 4.31
C ARG A 42 17.84 -0.55 3.64
N GLU A 43 17.92 -1.83 4.01
CA GLU A 43 18.81 -2.80 3.38
C GLU A 43 18.51 -2.99 1.89
N ARG A 44 17.23 -3.00 1.52
CA ARG A 44 16.80 -3.08 0.11
C ARG A 44 17.25 -1.84 -0.67
N ILE A 45 17.11 -0.64 -0.11
CA ILE A 45 17.57 0.61 -0.70
C ILE A 45 19.09 0.58 -0.91
N LEU A 46 19.85 0.23 0.14
CA LEU A 46 21.31 0.13 0.09
C LEU A 46 21.78 -0.88 -0.97
N ARG A 47 21.12 -2.03 -1.08
CA ARG A 47 21.44 -3.07 -2.07
C ARG A 47 21.22 -2.60 -3.51
N VAL A 48 20.19 -1.80 -3.76
CA VAL A 48 19.80 -1.38 -5.12
C VAL A 48 20.55 -0.14 -5.59
N LEU A 49 20.74 0.85 -4.71
CA LEU A 49 21.40 2.13 -5.07
C LEU A 49 22.89 2.14 -4.80
N GLY A 50 23.38 1.23 -3.95
CA GLY A 50 24.68 1.36 -3.32
C GLY A 50 24.65 2.30 -2.11
N PRO A 51 25.58 2.14 -1.16
CA PRO A 51 25.57 2.86 0.11
C PRO A 51 25.72 4.37 -0.07
N GLU A 52 26.67 4.82 -0.90
CA GLU A 52 26.96 6.24 -1.10
C GLU A 52 25.76 7.01 -1.64
N GLN A 53 25.11 6.48 -2.69
CA GLN A 53 23.93 7.14 -3.28
C GLN A 53 22.71 7.08 -2.37
N ALA A 54 22.52 5.98 -1.63
CA ALA A 54 21.43 5.86 -0.68
C ALA A 54 21.57 6.85 0.49
N GLU A 55 22.77 6.95 1.07
CA GLU A 55 23.05 7.86 2.18
C GLU A 55 22.91 9.32 1.74
N ALA A 56 23.39 9.69 0.56
CA ALA A 56 23.21 11.03 0.00
C ALA A 56 21.72 11.39 -0.13
N LEU A 57 20.90 10.49 -0.67
CA LEU A 57 19.45 10.73 -0.83
C LEU A 57 18.69 10.77 0.49
N MET A 58 19.08 9.97 1.49
CA MET A 58 18.50 10.05 2.83
C MET A 58 18.87 11.37 3.50
N ALA A 59 20.11 11.83 3.33
CA ALA A 59 20.61 13.09 3.87
C ALA A 59 19.88 14.32 3.30
N GLU A 60 19.37 14.27 2.06
CA GLU A 60 18.55 15.35 1.46
C GLU A 60 17.32 15.72 2.31
N THR A 61 16.86 14.81 3.17
CA THR A 61 15.63 14.95 3.96
C THR A 61 15.86 14.81 5.46
N ALA A 62 17.12 14.86 5.91
CA ALA A 62 17.50 14.51 7.28
C ALA A 62 17.11 15.55 8.34
N ASP A 63 16.80 16.78 7.93
CA ASP A 63 16.51 17.93 8.81
C ASP A 63 15.09 18.48 8.64
N LEU A 64 14.20 17.72 7.99
CA LEU A 64 12.83 18.15 7.73
C LEU A 64 11.98 18.20 9.01
N ASP A 65 11.13 19.21 9.09
CA ASP A 65 10.05 19.25 10.06
C ASP A 65 8.86 18.36 9.65
N LEU A 66 7.83 18.25 10.50
CA LEU A 66 6.65 17.42 10.21
C LEU A 66 5.89 17.86 8.95
N ARG A 67 5.79 19.16 8.69
CA ARG A 67 5.10 19.68 7.51
C ARG A 67 5.89 19.30 6.26
N GLU A 68 7.18 19.54 6.24
CA GLU A 68 8.05 19.26 5.11
C GLU A 68 8.13 17.75 4.82
N ALA A 69 8.18 16.91 5.85
CA ALA A 69 8.13 15.46 5.70
C ALA A 69 6.78 14.97 5.13
N ILE A 70 5.66 15.61 5.51
CA ILE A 70 4.34 15.35 4.90
C ILE A 70 4.35 15.74 3.42
N GLU A 71 4.93 16.88 3.07
CA GLU A 71 5.02 17.34 1.68
C GLU A 71 5.84 16.38 0.82
N VAL A 72 6.95 15.86 1.33
CA VAL A 72 7.73 14.79 0.68
C VAL A 72 6.87 13.54 0.50
N GLY A 73 6.18 13.09 1.55
CA GLY A 73 5.28 11.93 1.47
C GLY A 73 4.19 12.06 0.40
N LEU A 74 3.55 13.22 0.33
CA LEU A 74 2.50 13.53 -0.65
C LEU A 74 3.05 13.63 -2.07
N ALA A 75 4.21 14.27 -2.25
CA ALA A 75 4.86 14.37 -3.55
C ALA A 75 5.24 12.98 -4.09
N GLU A 76 5.76 12.10 -3.25
CA GLU A 76 6.15 10.75 -3.66
C GLU A 76 4.94 9.86 -3.98
N LEU A 77 3.84 10.00 -3.24
CA LEU A 77 2.57 9.36 -3.57
C LEU A 77 2.06 9.79 -4.95
N ALA A 78 2.16 11.09 -5.28
CA ALA A 78 1.74 11.61 -6.58
C ALA A 78 2.61 11.10 -7.74
N LEU A 79 3.88 10.76 -7.47
CA LEU A 79 4.82 10.21 -8.45
C LEU A 79 4.78 8.67 -8.56
N THR A 80 3.97 8.01 -7.74
CA THR A 80 3.82 6.55 -7.79
C THR A 80 2.97 6.21 -9.02
N PRO A 81 3.54 5.56 -10.05
CA PRO A 81 2.74 5.14 -11.18
C PRO A 81 1.73 4.12 -10.67
N VAL A 82 0.46 4.46 -10.78
CA VAL A 82 -0.56 3.47 -10.48
C VAL A 82 -0.45 2.39 -11.55
N ALA A 83 -0.21 1.16 -11.11
CA ALA A 83 -0.10 0.03 -12.01
C ALA A 83 -1.33 0.04 -12.94
N PRO A 84 -1.16 -0.24 -14.25
CA PRO A 84 -2.28 -0.29 -15.16
C PRO A 84 -3.32 -1.28 -14.62
N PRO A 85 -4.62 -0.97 -14.73
CA PRO A 85 -5.68 -1.86 -14.33
C PRO A 85 -5.44 -3.30 -14.80
N VAL A 86 -5.31 -4.22 -13.86
CA VAL A 86 -5.32 -5.65 -14.21
C VAL A 86 -6.79 -6.04 -14.40
N ASP A 87 -7.19 -6.38 -15.63
CA ASP A 87 -8.50 -7.00 -15.85
C ASP A 87 -8.48 -8.42 -15.28
N VAL A 88 -9.08 -8.58 -14.12
CA VAL A 88 -9.20 -9.84 -13.40
C VAL A 88 -10.42 -10.67 -13.85
N GLY A 89 -11.15 -10.22 -14.89
CA GLY A 89 -12.24 -10.97 -15.48
C GLY A 89 -13.43 -11.19 -14.53
N LEU A 90 -13.75 -10.20 -13.68
CA LEU A 90 -14.96 -10.26 -12.84
C LEU A 90 -16.21 -10.17 -13.72
N THR A 91 -17.19 -11.04 -13.46
CA THR A 91 -18.54 -10.85 -13.99
C THR A 91 -19.17 -9.59 -13.39
N LYS A 92 -20.20 -9.05 -14.04
CA LYS A 92 -20.93 -7.87 -13.53
C LYS A 92 -21.38 -8.03 -12.06
N ARG A 93 -21.81 -9.24 -11.68
CA ARG A 93 -22.28 -9.51 -10.32
C ARG A 93 -21.14 -9.64 -9.32
N GLU A 94 -20.03 -10.28 -9.71
CA GLU A 94 -18.83 -10.33 -8.88
C GLU A 94 -18.22 -8.95 -8.67
N ALA A 95 -18.23 -8.09 -9.69
CA ALA A 95 -17.80 -6.70 -9.56
C ALA A 95 -18.62 -5.99 -8.48
N GLN A 96 -19.96 -6.02 -8.57
CA GLN A 96 -20.87 -5.44 -7.56
C GLN A 96 -20.59 -5.94 -6.14
N VAL A 97 -20.39 -7.25 -5.97
CA VAL A 97 -20.06 -7.82 -4.65
C VAL A 97 -18.69 -7.35 -4.18
N ALA A 98 -17.69 -7.29 -5.05
CA ALA A 98 -16.36 -6.80 -4.71
C ALA A 98 -16.37 -5.33 -4.25
N GLU A 99 -17.20 -4.47 -4.86
CA GLU A 99 -17.31 -3.05 -4.44
C GLU A 99 -17.85 -2.97 -3.01
N LEU A 100 -18.91 -3.71 -2.70
CA LEU A 100 -19.50 -3.70 -1.36
C LEU A 100 -18.56 -4.33 -0.32
N VAL A 101 -17.73 -5.31 -0.71
CA VAL A 101 -16.67 -5.85 0.14
C VAL A 101 -15.62 -4.77 0.43
N ALA A 102 -15.22 -3.99 -0.57
CA ALA A 102 -14.26 -2.90 -0.43
C ALA A 102 -14.80 -1.74 0.44
N GLU A 103 -16.11 -1.50 0.42
CA GLU A 103 -16.80 -0.61 1.35
C GLU A 103 -16.90 -1.17 2.79
N GLY A 104 -16.41 -2.40 3.03
CA GLY A 104 -16.36 -3.03 4.35
C GLY A 104 -17.64 -3.76 4.77
N LEU A 105 -18.61 -3.96 3.88
CA LEU A 105 -19.88 -4.61 4.24
C LEU A 105 -19.68 -6.12 4.51
N SER A 106 -20.40 -6.65 5.49
CA SER A 106 -20.50 -8.10 5.75
C SER A 106 -21.34 -8.81 4.69
N ASN A 107 -21.18 -10.12 4.53
CA ASN A 107 -21.97 -10.90 3.57
C ASN A 107 -23.47 -10.82 3.84
N LYS A 108 -23.88 -10.63 5.11
CA LYS A 108 -25.27 -10.36 5.50
C LYS A 108 -25.78 -9.01 4.98
N GLN A 109 -24.98 -7.95 5.10
CA GLN A 109 -25.34 -6.62 4.58
C GLN A 109 -25.38 -6.60 3.05
N ILE A 110 -24.42 -7.30 2.41
CA ILE A 110 -24.39 -7.45 0.95
C ILE A 110 -25.62 -8.23 0.47
N ALA A 111 -25.95 -9.35 1.11
CA ALA A 111 -27.12 -10.17 0.81
C ALA A 111 -28.42 -9.35 0.88
N ALA A 112 -28.57 -8.53 1.93
CA ALA A 112 -29.72 -7.64 2.08
C ALA A 112 -29.77 -6.58 0.97
N ARG A 113 -28.65 -5.91 0.69
CA ARG A 113 -28.57 -4.83 -0.32
C ARG A 113 -28.77 -5.32 -1.75
N LEU A 114 -28.34 -6.54 -2.03
CA LEU A 114 -28.41 -7.16 -3.35
C LEU A 114 -29.62 -8.09 -3.51
N THR A 115 -30.44 -8.25 -2.46
CA THR A 115 -31.62 -9.12 -2.38
C THR A 115 -31.32 -10.55 -2.83
N ILE A 116 -30.27 -11.15 -2.25
CA ILE A 116 -29.85 -12.54 -2.48
C ILE A 116 -29.53 -13.24 -1.16
N SER A 117 -29.33 -14.56 -1.20
CA SER A 117 -28.96 -15.30 0.02
C SER A 117 -27.52 -15.01 0.45
N ILE A 118 -27.23 -15.13 1.75
CA ILE A 118 -25.86 -15.02 2.30
C ILE A 118 -24.95 -16.06 1.63
N ARG A 119 -25.43 -17.30 1.45
CA ARG A 119 -24.70 -18.38 0.75
C ARG A 119 -24.33 -18.01 -0.69
N THR A 120 -25.19 -17.25 -1.37
CA THR A 120 -24.88 -16.74 -2.72
C THR A 120 -23.76 -15.72 -2.67
N VAL A 121 -23.76 -14.83 -1.68
CA VAL A 121 -22.66 -13.87 -1.46
C VAL A 121 -21.36 -14.60 -1.14
N ASP A 122 -21.38 -15.61 -0.26
CA ASP A 122 -20.20 -16.41 0.09
C ASP A 122 -19.54 -16.99 -1.18
N GLY A 123 -20.35 -17.62 -2.04
CA GLY A 123 -19.85 -18.17 -3.31
C GLY A 123 -19.35 -17.11 -4.29
N HIS A 124 -19.87 -15.88 -4.26
CA HIS A 124 -19.28 -14.78 -5.03
C HIS A 124 -17.94 -14.34 -4.45
N VAL A 125 -17.84 -14.21 -3.12
CA VAL A 125 -16.60 -13.83 -2.43
C VAL A 125 -15.49 -14.86 -2.68
N GLU A 126 -15.77 -16.15 -2.61
CA GLU A 126 -14.80 -17.20 -2.92
C GLU A 126 -14.24 -17.09 -4.35
N ARG A 127 -15.11 -16.86 -5.34
CA ARG A 127 -14.69 -16.67 -6.74
C ARG A 127 -13.88 -15.40 -6.93
N ILE A 128 -14.26 -14.32 -6.24
CA ILE A 128 -13.54 -13.04 -6.26
C ILE A 128 -12.13 -13.21 -5.68
N LEU A 129 -12.01 -13.86 -4.53
CA LEU A 129 -10.72 -14.19 -3.89
C LEU A 129 -9.82 -14.98 -4.85
N ALA A 130 -10.38 -16.02 -5.48
CA ALA A 130 -9.66 -16.83 -6.45
C ALA A 130 -9.20 -16.03 -7.69
N LYS A 131 -10.07 -15.17 -8.25
CA LYS A 131 -9.73 -14.33 -9.42
C LYS A 131 -8.70 -13.27 -9.11
N PHE A 132 -8.71 -12.71 -7.91
CA PHE A 132 -7.69 -11.77 -7.45
C PHE A 132 -6.39 -12.46 -6.98
N GLY A 133 -6.40 -13.77 -6.78
CA GLY A 133 -5.25 -14.52 -6.25
C GLY A 133 -4.93 -14.18 -4.79
N VAL A 134 -5.94 -13.82 -4.00
CA VAL A 134 -5.80 -13.39 -2.60
C VAL A 134 -6.58 -14.30 -1.67
N THR A 135 -6.19 -14.32 -0.39
CA THR A 135 -6.78 -15.24 0.60
C THR A 135 -7.66 -14.54 1.62
N SER A 136 -7.67 -13.22 1.64
CA SER A 136 -8.48 -12.43 2.57
C SER A 136 -9.35 -11.40 1.87
N ARG A 137 -10.54 -11.18 2.44
CA ARG A 137 -11.46 -10.12 1.99
C ARG A 137 -10.85 -8.72 2.04
N GLY A 138 -9.92 -8.45 2.97
CA GLY A 138 -9.23 -7.16 3.07
C GLY A 138 -8.31 -6.93 1.87
N GLN A 139 -7.63 -7.98 1.40
CA GLN A 139 -6.82 -7.91 0.19
C GLN A 139 -7.66 -7.67 -1.07
N VAL A 140 -8.93 -8.10 -1.11
CA VAL A 140 -9.85 -7.76 -2.23
C VAL A 140 -10.04 -6.25 -2.34
N ALA A 141 -10.18 -5.53 -1.21
CA ALA A 141 -10.35 -4.08 -1.23
C ALA A 141 -9.13 -3.39 -1.85
N VAL A 142 -7.93 -3.74 -1.36
CA VAL A 142 -6.65 -3.25 -1.89
C VAL A 142 -6.56 -3.52 -3.39
N ARG A 143 -6.84 -4.76 -3.80
CA ARG A 143 -6.68 -5.19 -5.20
C ARG A 143 -7.70 -4.56 -6.14
N LEU A 144 -8.91 -4.28 -5.68
CA LEU A 144 -9.94 -3.59 -6.45
C LEU A 144 -9.58 -2.11 -6.70
N HIS A 145 -8.89 -1.46 -5.78
CA HIS A 145 -8.41 -0.08 -5.98
C HIS A 145 -7.26 -0.02 -6.99
N GLU A 146 -6.37 -1.01 -6.97
CA GLU A 146 -5.30 -1.14 -7.96
C GLU A 146 -5.85 -1.39 -9.38
N THR A 147 -7.03 -2.00 -9.52
CA THR A 147 -7.67 -2.22 -10.83
C THR A 147 -8.55 -1.08 -11.33
N ARG A 148 -8.83 -0.04 -10.53
CA ARG A 148 -9.80 1.03 -10.88
C ARG A 148 -9.20 2.31 -11.45
N THR A 149 -7.88 2.46 -11.52
CA THR A 149 -7.26 3.77 -11.81
C THR A 149 -7.27 4.22 -13.27
N VAL A 150 -8.18 3.68 -14.10
CA VAL A 150 -8.56 4.33 -15.36
C VAL A 150 -10.06 4.12 -15.61
N ARG A 151 -10.82 5.21 -15.58
CA ARG A 151 -11.99 5.40 -16.44
C ARG A 151 -12.17 6.87 -16.78
#